data_AF-A0A1Q5TX87-F1
#
_entry.id   AF-A0A1Q5TX87-F1
#
_cell.length_a   1.000
_cell.length_b   1.000
_cell.length_c   1.000
_cell.angle_alpha   90.00
_cell.angle_beta   90.00
_cell.angle_gamma   90.00
#
_symmetry.space_group_name_H-M   'P 1'
#
loop_
_entity.id
_entity.type
_entity.pdbx_description
1 polymer ?
#
loop_
_entity_poly.entity_id
_entity_poly.type
_entity_poly.pdbx_seq_one_letter_code
_entity_poly.pdbx_strand_id
1 'polypeptide(L)'
;MIESILNDAVRHSREMLKAKSGNKYYFDNAPLKEKGTYKEFLYGNEMQKHKYNEFNKMRNFIDVFRKKEHNIEKNDKFKNDKFKNDIYRSMYENIMHGSEINEQSIKKRNEIKSKLHEQEKHERLYKRNEIEREADTYKALYNYTLKNKDNFLSGNCPDYCNCAFHYLIHNCLDNILKFFNSGLENPDHVYIQIVGAVGVHDHVFITIGSFNHNMFKPILGRLYHNLPKELWVCDPWANIVCPAEKYNDLWKSKMDKWHYMGKCIVLAEEDPIPNRKVIPPSAKCHSPLKKNTYLTIQNSMKKVFNLAVISPDKNVKIMAL
;
A
#
# COMPACT_ATOMS: atom_id res chain seq x y z
N MET A 1 0.78 8.26 24.60
CA MET A 1 -0.39 7.36 24.44
C MET A 1 -0.45 6.73 23.05
N ILE A 2 -0.55 7.49 21.94
CA ILE A 2 -0.59 6.91 20.58
C ILE A 2 0.62 6.04 20.23
N GLU A 3 1.83 6.44 20.64
CA GLU A 3 3.04 5.65 20.43
C GLU A 3 2.94 4.23 21.02
N SER A 4 2.29 4.07 22.17
CA SER A 4 2.08 2.75 22.78
C SER A 4 1.13 1.89 21.95
N ILE A 5 0.07 2.50 21.41
CA ILE A 5 -0.91 1.81 20.55
C ILE A 5 -0.21 1.33 19.27
N LEU A 6 0.60 2.19 18.66
CA LEU A 6 1.32 1.84 17.44
C LEU A 6 2.41 0.80 17.69
N ASN A 7 3.14 0.88 18.80
CA ASN A 7 4.11 -0.15 19.19
C ASN A 7 3.43 -1.52 19.43
N ASP A 8 2.21 -1.52 19.98
CA ASP A 8 1.42 -2.74 20.12
C ASP A 8 1.02 -3.33 18.77
N ALA A 9 0.63 -2.50 17.80
CA ALA A 9 0.37 -2.95 16.43
C ALA A 9 1.62 -3.51 15.74
N VAL A 10 2.79 -2.88 15.96
CA VAL A 10 4.08 -3.42 15.51
C VAL A 10 4.32 -4.80 16.13
N ARG A 11 4.15 -4.95 17.45
CA ARG A 11 4.30 -6.24 18.13
C ARG A 11 3.35 -7.29 17.57
N HIS A 12 2.06 -6.98 17.45
CA HIS A 12 1.04 -7.88 16.91
C HIS A 12 1.43 -8.41 15.51
N SER A 13 1.79 -7.51 14.59
CA SER A 13 2.20 -7.90 13.24
C SER A 13 3.41 -8.83 13.23
N ARG A 14 4.34 -8.69 14.18
CA ARG A 14 5.55 -9.50 14.33
C ARG A 14 5.31 -10.84 15.00
N GLU A 15 4.31 -10.93 15.87
CA GLU A 15 3.84 -12.20 16.43
C GLU A 15 3.13 -13.03 15.36
N MET A 16 2.37 -12.39 14.48
CA MET A 16 1.71 -13.05 13.34
C MET A 16 2.73 -13.48 12.27
N LEU A 17 3.66 -12.58 11.93
CA LEU A 17 4.70 -12.79 10.92
C LEU A 17 6.05 -12.94 11.62
N LYS A 18 6.27 -14.12 12.20
CA LYS A 18 7.43 -14.47 13.04
C LYS A 18 8.78 -14.30 12.33
N ALA A 19 8.78 -14.33 11.00
CA ALA A 19 9.95 -14.07 10.18
C ALA A 19 9.68 -12.99 9.12
N LYS A 20 10.74 -12.35 8.65
CA LYS A 20 10.65 -11.46 7.49
C LYS A 20 10.82 -12.29 6.22
N SER A 21 9.84 -12.30 5.32
CA SER A 21 10.03 -12.77 3.95
C SER A 21 10.55 -11.62 3.10
N GLY A 22 11.49 -11.96 2.23
CA GLY A 22 11.84 -11.08 1.15
C GLY A 22 10.84 -11.24 0.01
N ASN A 23 10.23 -10.14 -0.45
CA ASN A 23 10.25 -9.88 -1.91
C ASN A 23 11.64 -9.36 -2.34
N LYS A 24 12.58 -9.32 -1.39
CA LYS A 24 13.92 -8.76 -1.37
C LYS A 24 14.78 -9.77 -0.60
N TYR A 25 15.63 -10.54 -1.26
CA TYR A 25 16.43 -11.55 -0.56
C TYR A 25 17.25 -10.88 0.56
N TYR A 26 17.00 -11.26 1.81
CA TYR A 26 17.88 -10.89 2.92
C TYR A 26 18.97 -11.95 2.96
N PHE A 27 20.17 -11.59 2.57
CA PHE A 27 21.35 -12.37 2.91
C PHE A 27 21.89 -11.82 4.24
N ASP A 28 22.05 -12.69 5.22
CA ASP A 28 22.83 -12.39 6.41
C ASP A 28 24.27 -12.81 6.09
N ASN A 29 25.12 -11.84 5.77
CA ASN A 29 26.53 -12.08 5.49
C ASN A 29 27.37 -11.99 6.77
N ALA A 30 26.75 -11.86 7.95
CA ALA A 30 27.50 -11.98 9.19
C ALA A 30 28.18 -13.36 9.21
N PRO A 31 29.47 -13.46 9.58
CA PRO A 31 30.09 -14.75 9.81
C PRO A 31 29.19 -15.53 10.77
N LEU A 32 28.83 -16.77 10.39
CA LEU A 32 28.04 -17.67 11.22
C LEU A 32 28.69 -17.66 12.61
N LYS A 33 27.99 -17.07 13.59
CA LYS A 33 28.43 -17.15 14.97
C LYS A 33 28.49 -18.63 15.31
N GLU A 34 29.53 -19.04 16.04
CA GLU A 34 29.78 -20.42 16.43
C GLU A 34 28.49 -21.13 16.84
N LYS A 35 28.33 -22.37 16.33
CA LYS A 35 27.19 -23.27 16.58
C LYS A 35 26.79 -23.20 18.04
N GLY A 36 25.52 -22.85 18.30
CA GLY A 36 24.95 -22.82 19.66
C GLY A 36 24.45 -21.47 20.16
N THR A 37 24.58 -20.37 19.40
CA THR A 37 24.04 -19.06 19.81
C THR A 37 22.78 -18.66 19.03
N TYR A 38 21.62 -19.13 19.51
CA TYR A 38 20.24 -18.59 19.38
C TYR A 38 19.67 -18.09 18.03
N LYS A 39 20.28 -18.34 16.86
CA LYS A 39 19.70 -17.91 15.55
C LYS A 39 19.78 -18.88 14.37
N GLU A 40 20.30 -20.09 14.54
CA GLU A 40 20.43 -21.05 13.42
C GLU A 40 19.10 -21.68 12.94
N PHE A 41 17.98 -21.48 13.64
CA PHE A 41 16.72 -22.16 13.29
C PHE A 41 15.76 -21.41 12.36
N LEU A 42 16.07 -20.19 11.88
CA LEU A 42 15.11 -19.43 11.06
C LEU A 42 15.24 -19.61 9.54
N TYR A 43 16.27 -20.32 9.06
CA TYR A 43 16.57 -20.43 7.62
C TYR A 43 17.04 -21.82 7.17
N GLY A 44 16.42 -22.90 7.66
CA GLY A 44 16.59 -24.22 7.07
C GLY A 44 16.05 -24.26 5.63
N ASN A 45 16.73 -25.00 4.73
CA ASN A 45 16.35 -25.17 3.31
C ASN A 45 14.90 -25.65 3.12
N GLU A 46 14.34 -26.40 4.08
CA GLU A 46 12.94 -26.84 4.06
C GLU A 46 11.95 -25.70 4.30
N MET A 47 12.31 -24.72 5.14
CA MET A 47 11.48 -23.54 5.42
C MET A 47 11.46 -22.58 4.23
N GLN A 48 12.55 -22.48 3.45
CA GLN A 48 12.55 -21.74 2.19
C GLN A 48 11.60 -22.36 1.15
N LYS A 49 11.52 -23.70 1.07
CA LYS A 49 10.59 -24.41 0.16
C LYS A 49 9.12 -24.26 0.60
N HIS A 50 8.83 -24.33 1.90
CA HIS A 50 7.46 -24.17 2.41
C HIS A 50 6.97 -22.70 2.34
N LYS A 51 7.87 -21.72 2.54
CA LYS A 51 7.62 -20.28 2.32
C LYS A 51 7.20 -19.96 0.88
N TYR A 52 7.73 -20.72 -0.08
CA TYR A 52 7.53 -20.43 -1.49
C TYR A 52 6.18 -20.91 -2.03
N ASN A 53 5.48 -21.83 -1.35
CA ASN A 53 4.30 -22.49 -1.93
C ASN A 53 2.96 -21.87 -1.50
N GLU A 54 2.56 -21.88 -0.22
CA GLU A 54 1.17 -21.54 0.13
C GLU A 54 0.85 -20.04 0.13
N PHE A 55 1.73 -19.20 0.69
CA PHE A 55 1.49 -17.75 0.73
C PHE A 55 1.65 -17.11 -0.66
N ASN A 56 2.65 -17.56 -1.43
CA ASN A 56 2.80 -17.16 -2.82
C ASN A 56 1.72 -17.76 -3.71
N LYS A 57 1.16 -18.95 -3.43
CA LYS A 57 -0.05 -19.42 -4.14
C LYS A 57 -1.22 -18.49 -3.91
N MET A 58 -1.43 -18.01 -2.69
CA MET A 58 -2.49 -17.04 -2.42
C MET A 58 -2.22 -15.70 -3.12
N ARG A 59 -0.98 -15.18 -3.07
CA ARG A 59 -0.61 -13.97 -3.83
C ARG A 59 -0.75 -14.15 -5.34
N ASN A 60 -0.25 -15.26 -5.88
CA ASN A 60 -0.35 -15.60 -7.29
C ASN A 60 -1.80 -15.81 -7.69
N PHE A 61 -2.64 -16.36 -6.82
CA PHE A 61 -4.08 -16.47 -7.04
C PHE A 61 -4.70 -15.07 -7.16
N ILE A 62 -4.41 -14.18 -6.21
CA ILE A 62 -4.84 -12.77 -6.27
C ILE A 62 -4.32 -12.09 -7.55
N ASP A 63 -3.04 -12.28 -7.90
CA ASP A 63 -2.42 -11.69 -9.09
C ASP A 63 -2.98 -12.27 -10.40
N VAL A 64 -3.36 -13.55 -10.43
CA VAL A 64 -4.04 -14.19 -11.58
C VAL A 64 -5.46 -13.66 -11.73
N PHE A 65 -6.18 -13.46 -10.62
CA PHE A 65 -7.49 -12.79 -10.64
C PHE A 65 -7.36 -11.36 -11.18
N ARG A 66 -6.41 -10.57 -10.66
CA ARG A 66 -6.09 -9.21 -11.15
C ARG A 66 -5.74 -9.20 -12.65
N LYS A 67 -4.89 -10.12 -13.12
CA LYS A 67 -4.49 -10.19 -14.54
C LYS A 67 -5.66 -10.56 -15.46
N LYS A 68 -6.54 -11.47 -15.06
CA LYS A 68 -7.72 -11.84 -15.86
C LYS A 68 -8.70 -10.66 -15.99
N GLU A 69 -8.94 -9.94 -14.90
CA GLU A 69 -9.83 -8.77 -14.91
C GLU A 69 -9.25 -7.61 -15.71
N HIS A 70 -7.95 -7.33 -15.57
CA HIS A 70 -7.32 -6.22 -16.30
C HIS A 70 -7.34 -6.40 -17.83
N ASN A 71 -7.39 -7.65 -18.31
CA ASN A 71 -7.59 -7.96 -19.73
C ASN A 71 -9.04 -7.73 -20.19
N ILE A 72 -10.03 -7.96 -19.34
CA ILE A 72 -11.44 -7.63 -19.61
C ILE A 72 -11.60 -6.10 -19.67
N GLU A 73 -11.01 -5.38 -18.72
CA GLU A 73 -11.05 -3.91 -18.64
C GLU A 73 -10.39 -3.21 -19.83
N LYS A 74 -9.25 -3.69 -20.32
CA LYS A 74 -8.60 -3.11 -21.51
C LYS A 74 -9.51 -3.15 -22.72
N ASN A 75 -10.29 -4.21 -22.88
CA ASN A 75 -11.23 -4.35 -23.99
C ASN A 75 -12.43 -3.40 -23.86
N ASP A 76 -12.95 -3.18 -22.66
CA ASP A 76 -14.06 -2.25 -22.42
C ASP A 76 -13.62 -0.78 -22.46
N LYS A 77 -12.43 -0.47 -21.94
CA LYS A 77 -11.85 0.88 -22.00
C LYS A 77 -11.61 1.32 -23.45
N PHE A 78 -11.08 0.42 -24.30
CA PHE A 78 -10.87 0.72 -25.72
C PHE A 78 -12.19 1.05 -26.45
N LYS A 79 -13.28 0.34 -26.13
CA LYS A 79 -14.62 0.65 -26.68
C LYS A 79 -15.14 2.01 -26.18
N ASN A 80 -14.92 2.33 -24.90
CA ASN A 80 -15.36 3.58 -24.30
C ASN A 80 -14.60 4.82 -24.79
N ASP A 81 -13.27 4.70 -24.99
CA ASP A 81 -12.46 5.81 -25.50
C ASP A 81 -12.82 6.14 -26.97
N LYS A 82 -13.11 5.11 -27.78
CA LYS A 82 -13.64 5.28 -29.14
C LYS A 82 -14.97 6.04 -29.14
N PHE A 83 -15.92 5.63 -28.28
CA PHE A 83 -17.21 6.29 -28.15
C PHE A 83 -17.11 7.76 -27.71
N LYS A 84 -16.24 8.08 -26.73
CA LYS A 84 -15.99 9.46 -26.30
C LYS A 84 -15.43 10.30 -27.44
N ASN A 85 -14.47 9.78 -28.21
CA ASN A 85 -13.90 10.49 -29.34
C ASN A 85 -14.93 10.75 -30.45
N ASP A 86 -15.80 9.78 -30.75
CA ASP A 86 -16.87 9.94 -31.73
C ASP A 86 -17.88 11.02 -31.29
N ILE A 87 -18.19 11.11 -29.99
CA ILE A 87 -19.03 12.17 -29.41
C ILE A 87 -18.37 13.55 -29.54
N TYR A 88 -17.11 13.68 -29.13
CA TYR A 88 -16.40 14.97 -29.20
C TYR A 88 -16.26 15.46 -30.63
N ARG A 89 -15.95 14.55 -31.55
CA ARG A 89 -15.87 14.84 -32.99
C ARG A 89 -17.21 15.34 -33.52
N SER A 90 -18.31 14.64 -33.21
CA SER A 90 -19.65 15.07 -33.61
C SER A 90 -20.05 16.44 -33.02
N MET A 91 -19.68 16.73 -31.77
CA MET A 91 -19.93 18.05 -31.18
C MET A 91 -19.13 19.15 -31.87
N TYR A 92 -17.87 18.89 -32.21
CA TYR A 92 -16.98 19.86 -32.86
C TYR A 92 -17.40 20.16 -34.30
N GLU A 93 -17.78 19.14 -35.07
CA GLU A 93 -18.27 19.30 -36.46
C GLU A 93 -19.54 20.16 -36.52
N ASN A 94 -20.46 20.01 -35.55
CA ASN A 94 -21.67 20.85 -35.48
C ASN A 94 -21.38 22.32 -35.13
N ILE A 95 -20.33 22.60 -34.36
CA ILE A 95 -19.92 23.98 -34.01
C ILE A 95 -19.25 24.66 -35.21
N MET A 96 -18.39 23.94 -35.94
CA MET A 96 -17.59 24.49 -37.03
C MET A 96 -18.42 24.82 -38.29
N HIS A 97 -19.55 24.14 -38.52
CA HIS A 97 -20.33 24.31 -39.74
C HIS A 97 -21.45 25.37 -39.67
N GLY A 98 -21.55 26.15 -38.58
CA GLY A 98 -22.43 27.32 -38.53
C GLY A 98 -23.91 27.04 -38.79
N SER A 99 -24.34 25.78 -38.69
CA SER A 99 -25.73 25.39 -38.93
C SER A 99 -26.65 26.06 -37.91
N GLU A 100 -27.74 26.67 -38.38
CA GLU A 100 -28.78 27.24 -37.52
C GLU A 100 -29.17 26.22 -36.46
N ILE A 101 -29.12 26.63 -35.19
CA ILE A 101 -29.44 25.79 -34.04
C ILE A 101 -30.95 25.49 -34.11
N ASN A 102 -31.32 24.44 -34.82
CA ASN A 102 -32.69 23.97 -34.86
C ASN A 102 -33.00 23.15 -33.60
N GLU A 103 -34.28 22.98 -33.29
CA GLU A 103 -34.75 22.27 -32.10
C GLU A 103 -34.23 20.82 -32.01
N GLN A 104 -34.02 20.16 -33.16
CA GLN A 104 -33.46 18.81 -33.22
C GLN A 104 -32.00 18.77 -32.74
N SER A 105 -31.20 19.79 -33.06
CA SER A 105 -29.81 19.92 -32.61
C SER A 105 -29.70 20.08 -31.10
N ILE A 106 -30.62 20.86 -30.49
CA ILE A 106 -30.69 21.04 -29.03
C ILE A 106 -31.08 19.72 -28.35
N LYS A 107 -32.09 19.03 -28.87
CA LYS A 107 -32.53 17.73 -28.34
C LYS A 107 -31.39 16.70 -28.37
N LYS A 108 -30.70 16.58 -29.51
CA LYS A 108 -29.54 15.68 -29.67
C LYS A 108 -28.40 16.04 -28.71
N ARG A 109 -28.12 17.32 -28.50
CA ARG A 109 -27.11 17.78 -27.53
C ARG A 109 -27.47 17.37 -26.10
N ASN A 110 -28.73 17.53 -25.70
CA ASN A 110 -29.21 17.15 -24.38
C ASN A 110 -29.17 15.63 -24.17
N GLU A 111 -29.54 14.85 -25.18
CA GLU A 111 -29.40 13.39 -25.16
C GLU A 111 -27.94 12.94 -24.99
N ILE A 112 -27.00 13.57 -25.71
CA ILE A 112 -25.57 13.26 -25.56
C ILE A 112 -25.08 13.62 -24.15
N LYS A 113 -25.43 14.80 -23.62
CA LYS A 113 -25.08 15.19 -22.24
C LYS A 113 -25.63 14.21 -21.22
N SER A 114 -26.87 13.76 -21.38
CA SER A 114 -27.49 12.77 -20.51
C SER A 114 -26.76 11.42 -20.57
N LYS A 115 -26.40 10.94 -21.77
CA LYS A 115 -25.64 9.70 -21.94
C LYS A 115 -24.25 9.80 -21.32
N LEU A 116 -23.56 10.92 -21.49
CA LEU A 116 -22.26 11.17 -20.89
C LEU A 116 -22.35 11.17 -19.36
N HIS A 117 -23.38 11.82 -18.79
CA HIS A 117 -23.62 11.85 -17.35
C HIS A 117 -23.88 10.45 -16.77
N GLU A 118 -24.72 9.65 -17.41
CA GLU A 118 -24.96 8.25 -16.99
C GLU A 118 -23.70 7.39 -17.12
N GLN A 119 -22.89 7.59 -18.17
CA GLN A 119 -21.60 6.91 -18.31
C GLN A 119 -20.63 7.29 -17.18
N GLU A 120 -20.50 8.58 -16.85
CA GLU A 120 -19.66 9.03 -15.73
C GLU A 120 -20.13 8.43 -14.40
N LYS A 121 -21.44 8.38 -14.17
CA LYS A 121 -22.04 7.75 -12.99
C LYS A 121 -21.73 6.26 -12.93
N HIS A 122 -21.82 5.55 -14.05
CA HIS A 122 -21.47 4.13 -14.15
C HIS A 122 -19.97 3.90 -13.90
N GLU A 123 -19.09 4.69 -14.52
CA GLU A 123 -17.64 4.63 -14.30
C GLU A 123 -17.27 4.89 -12.82
N ARG A 124 -17.96 5.82 -12.15
CA ARG A 124 -17.78 6.09 -10.71
C ARG A 124 -18.23 4.92 -9.84
N LEU A 125 -19.37 4.29 -10.16
CA LEU A 125 -19.88 3.13 -9.43
C LEU A 125 -18.95 1.92 -9.59
N TYR A 126 -18.47 1.68 -10.82
CA TYR A 126 -17.53 0.60 -11.12
C TYR A 126 -16.24 0.74 -10.31
N LYS A 127 -15.61 1.92 -10.36
CA LYS A 127 -14.39 2.21 -9.56
C LYS A 127 -14.63 2.05 -8.06
N ARG A 128 -15.81 2.42 -7.57
CA ARG A 128 -16.18 2.23 -6.16
C ARG A 128 -16.22 0.74 -5.80
N ASN A 129 -16.88 -0.08 -6.62
CA ASN A 129 -16.96 -1.52 -6.39
C ASN A 129 -15.58 -2.19 -6.46
N GLU A 130 -14.70 -1.74 -7.36
CA GLU A 130 -13.31 -2.19 -7.45
C GLU A 130 -12.54 -1.91 -6.15
N ILE A 131 -12.61 -0.67 -5.64
CA ILE A 131 -11.99 -0.25 -4.39
C ILE A 131 -12.50 -1.06 -3.18
N GLU A 132 -13.80 -1.37 -3.14
CA GLU A 132 -14.42 -2.17 -2.08
C GLU A 132 -13.96 -3.63 -2.16
N ARG A 133 -13.90 -4.23 -3.36
CA ARG A 133 -13.38 -5.60 -3.57
C ARG A 133 -11.92 -5.74 -3.19
N GLU A 134 -11.10 -4.74 -3.51
CA GLU A 134 -9.69 -4.74 -3.15
C GLU A 134 -9.53 -4.68 -1.61
N ALA A 135 -10.34 -3.87 -0.93
CA ALA A 135 -10.35 -3.84 0.54
C ALA A 135 -10.72 -5.19 1.16
N ASP A 136 -11.70 -5.91 0.59
CA ASP A 136 -12.07 -7.26 1.02
C ASP A 136 -10.93 -8.28 0.81
N THR A 137 -10.15 -8.11 -0.26
CA THR A 137 -8.96 -8.96 -0.52
C THR A 137 -7.91 -8.80 0.59
N TYR A 138 -7.61 -7.56 0.98
CA TYR A 138 -6.68 -7.30 2.09
C TYR A 138 -7.18 -7.83 3.43
N LYS A 139 -8.49 -7.73 3.68
CA LYS A 139 -9.14 -8.33 4.86
C LYS A 139 -9.04 -9.85 4.85
N ALA A 140 -9.26 -10.49 3.70
CA ALA A 140 -9.11 -11.94 3.56
C ALA A 140 -7.66 -12.39 3.82
N LEU A 141 -6.68 -11.62 3.33
CA LEU A 141 -5.25 -11.88 3.58
C LEU A 141 -4.89 -11.76 5.07
N TYR A 142 -5.45 -10.77 5.77
CA TYR A 142 -5.29 -10.64 7.22
C TYR A 142 -5.89 -11.84 7.96
N ASN A 143 -7.13 -12.21 7.63
CA ASN A 143 -7.80 -13.36 8.24
C ASN A 143 -7.04 -14.68 8.00
N TYR A 144 -6.50 -14.87 6.79
CA TYR A 144 -5.63 -15.99 6.49
C TYR A 144 -4.39 -16.00 7.38
N THR A 145 -3.72 -14.85 7.51
CA THR A 145 -2.54 -14.70 8.36
C THR A 145 -2.85 -15.03 9.81
N LEU A 146 -3.96 -14.50 10.34
CA LEU A 146 -4.42 -14.75 11.71
C LEU A 146 -4.70 -16.24 11.96
N LYS A 147 -5.39 -16.91 11.02
CA LYS A 147 -5.69 -18.35 11.10
C LYS A 147 -4.42 -19.22 11.07
N ASN A 148 -3.35 -18.74 10.44
CA ASN A 148 -2.12 -19.49 10.21
C ASN A 148 -0.93 -18.98 11.04
N LYS A 149 -1.15 -18.15 12.06
CA LYS A 149 -0.08 -17.50 12.85
C LYS A 149 0.92 -18.48 13.48
N ASP A 150 0.51 -19.70 13.75
CA ASP A 150 1.36 -20.73 14.36
C ASP A 150 2.27 -21.43 13.35
N ASN A 151 1.99 -21.30 12.05
CA ASN A 151 2.74 -21.93 10.95
C ASN A 151 4.03 -21.19 10.55
N PHE A 152 4.66 -20.46 11.49
CA PHE A 152 5.90 -19.69 11.25
C PHE A 152 5.88 -18.86 9.96
N LEU A 153 4.81 -18.07 9.79
CA LEU A 153 4.64 -17.23 8.61
C LEU A 153 5.74 -16.20 8.50
N SER A 154 6.04 -15.84 7.24
CA SER A 154 6.99 -14.80 6.93
C SER A 154 6.44 -13.77 5.98
N GLY A 155 6.57 -12.49 6.32
CA GLY A 155 6.00 -11.38 5.55
C GLY A 155 7.02 -10.33 5.10
N ASN A 156 6.68 -9.62 4.03
CA ASN A 156 7.39 -8.43 3.54
C ASN A 156 6.77 -7.14 4.13
N CYS A 157 7.24 -5.96 3.73
CA CYS A 157 6.69 -4.70 4.25
C CYS A 157 5.17 -4.53 4.05
N PRO A 158 4.58 -4.82 2.87
CA PRO A 158 3.12 -4.89 2.70
C PRO A 158 2.41 -5.81 3.69
N ASP A 159 2.89 -7.04 3.91
CA ASP A 159 2.19 -8.00 4.79
C ASP A 159 2.19 -7.54 6.25
N TYR A 160 3.34 -7.04 6.73
CA TYR A 160 3.46 -6.48 8.07
C TYR A 160 2.53 -5.28 8.25
N CYS A 161 2.45 -4.40 7.25
CA CYS A 161 1.54 -3.27 7.27
C CYS A 161 0.09 -3.71 7.23
N ASN A 162 -0.28 -4.72 6.42
CA ASN A 162 -1.65 -5.22 6.37
C ASN A 162 -2.09 -5.78 7.74
N CYS A 163 -1.21 -6.53 8.41
CA CYS A 163 -1.50 -7.06 9.75
C CYS A 163 -1.68 -5.94 10.79
N ALA A 164 -0.74 -4.99 10.83
CA ALA A 164 -0.83 -3.87 11.77
C ALA A 164 -2.05 -2.97 11.47
N PHE A 165 -2.38 -2.75 10.20
CA PHE A 165 -3.52 -1.93 9.77
C PHE A 165 -4.85 -2.51 10.26
N HIS A 166 -5.09 -3.80 10.00
CA HIS A 166 -6.32 -4.45 10.47
C HIS A 166 -6.37 -4.58 11.99
N TYR A 167 -5.23 -4.81 12.67
CA TYR A 167 -5.18 -4.80 14.13
C TYR A 167 -5.57 -3.43 14.70
N LEU A 168 -5.02 -2.32 14.15
CA LEU A 168 -5.37 -0.98 14.61
C LEU A 168 -6.87 -0.70 14.48
N ILE A 169 -7.49 -1.14 13.39
CA ILE A 169 -8.91 -0.95 13.12
C ILE A 169 -9.79 -1.80 14.05
N HIS A 170 -9.45 -3.07 14.25
CA HIS A 170 -10.33 -4.02 14.94
C HIS A 170 -10.09 -4.07 16.45
N ASN A 171 -8.90 -3.73 16.91
CA ASN A 171 -8.48 -3.92 18.30
C ASN A 171 -8.10 -2.62 19.00
N CYS A 172 -7.80 -1.54 18.26
CA CYS A 172 -7.33 -0.28 18.85
C CYS A 172 -8.26 0.91 18.61
N LEU A 173 -9.42 0.71 17.98
CA LEU A 173 -10.32 1.77 17.53
C LEU A 173 -10.64 2.81 18.60
N ASP A 174 -11.08 2.35 19.77
CA ASP A 174 -11.50 3.21 20.87
C ASP A 174 -10.34 4.04 21.43
N ASN A 175 -9.16 3.43 21.56
CA ASN A 175 -7.97 4.11 22.06
C ASN A 175 -7.45 5.14 21.05
N ILE A 176 -7.56 4.84 19.75
CA ILE A 176 -7.21 5.76 18.66
C ILE A 176 -8.14 6.97 18.67
N LEU A 177 -9.46 6.74 18.68
CA LEU A 177 -10.44 7.82 18.71
C LEU A 177 -10.29 8.68 19.97
N LYS A 178 -10.13 8.04 21.14
CA LYS A 178 -9.89 8.74 22.40
C LYS A 178 -8.62 9.60 22.34
N PHE A 179 -7.56 9.14 21.69
CA PHE A 179 -6.32 9.90 21.56
C PHE A 179 -6.52 11.16 20.70
N PHE A 180 -7.04 11.00 19.48
CA PHE A 180 -7.12 12.10 18.52
C PHE A 180 -8.22 13.11 18.82
N ASN A 181 -9.31 12.66 19.46
CA ASN A 181 -10.45 13.51 19.79
C ASN A 181 -10.46 13.98 21.26
N SER A 182 -9.37 13.76 22.02
CA SER A 182 -9.28 14.21 23.40
C SER A 182 -9.30 15.73 23.47
N GLY A 183 -10.28 16.29 24.19
CA GLY A 183 -10.39 17.74 24.40
C GLY A 183 -10.98 18.52 23.22
N LEU A 184 -11.46 17.85 22.16
CA LEU A 184 -12.21 18.50 21.09
C LEU A 184 -13.69 18.61 21.46
N GLU A 185 -14.26 19.78 21.25
CA GLU A 185 -15.72 20.00 21.38
C GLU A 185 -16.48 19.21 20.32
N ASN A 186 -15.94 19.17 19.09
CA ASN A 186 -16.47 18.41 17.96
C ASN A 186 -15.43 17.36 17.53
N PRO A 187 -15.66 16.07 17.84
CA PRO A 187 -14.76 15.00 17.42
C PRO A 187 -14.63 14.93 15.89
N ASP A 188 -13.40 14.78 15.42
CA ASP A 188 -13.08 14.67 13.99
C ASP A 188 -12.92 13.20 13.56
N HIS A 189 -12.89 13.00 12.23
CA HIS A 189 -12.51 11.72 11.64
C HIS A 189 -11.02 11.41 11.91
N VAL A 190 -10.71 10.14 12.09
CA VAL A 190 -9.34 9.63 12.11
C VAL A 190 -9.08 8.81 10.87
N TYR A 191 -7.89 8.99 10.28
CA TYR A 191 -7.49 8.33 9.06
C TYR A 191 -6.29 7.42 9.32
N ILE A 192 -6.41 6.15 8.95
CA ILE A 192 -5.30 5.19 8.92
C ILE A 192 -5.00 4.88 7.46
N GLN A 193 -3.74 4.99 7.05
CA GLN A 193 -3.32 4.87 5.67
C GLN A 193 -2.19 3.86 5.54
N ILE A 194 -2.27 2.94 4.60
CA ILE A 194 -1.09 2.20 4.11
C ILE A 194 -0.49 3.04 2.99
N VAL A 195 0.73 3.53 3.22
CA VAL A 195 1.47 4.40 2.32
C VAL A 195 2.68 3.65 1.78
N GLY A 196 2.85 3.65 0.47
CA GLY A 196 4.04 3.09 -0.16
C GLY A 196 4.89 4.15 -0.85
N ALA A 197 6.20 4.04 -0.67
CA ALA A 197 7.21 4.73 -1.44
C ALA A 197 7.27 4.11 -2.85
N VAL A 198 7.06 4.94 -3.88
CA VAL A 198 6.97 4.48 -5.28
C VAL A 198 8.27 4.69 -6.06
N GLY A 199 8.39 4.01 -7.20
CA GLY A 199 9.59 4.03 -8.05
C GLY A 199 10.65 3.06 -7.55
N VAL A 200 11.91 3.48 -7.57
CA VAL A 200 13.05 2.66 -7.12
C VAL A 200 13.14 2.48 -5.60
N HIS A 201 12.21 3.11 -4.86
CA HIS A 201 12.20 3.21 -3.40
C HIS A 201 11.14 2.32 -2.75
N ASP A 202 10.79 1.18 -3.37
CA ASP A 202 9.75 0.25 -2.94
C ASP A 202 9.78 -0.05 -1.42
N HIS A 203 8.87 0.56 -0.65
CA HIS A 203 8.70 0.29 0.78
C HIS A 203 7.32 0.74 1.23
N VAL A 204 6.72 0.04 2.19
CA VAL A 204 5.36 0.30 2.66
C VAL A 204 5.36 0.48 4.17
N PHE A 205 4.61 1.47 4.66
CA PHE A 205 4.44 1.81 6.07
C PHE A 205 3.02 2.34 6.32
N ILE A 206 2.64 2.46 7.59
CA ILE A 206 1.34 3.02 7.98
C ILE A 206 1.52 4.48 8.42
N THR A 207 0.55 5.33 8.08
CA THR A 207 0.37 6.64 8.72
C THR A 207 -0.99 6.76 9.38
N ILE A 208 -1.07 7.48 10.50
CA ILE A 208 -2.31 7.74 11.22
C ILE A 208 -2.39 9.20 11.67
N GLY A 209 -3.57 9.80 11.56
CA GLY A 209 -3.82 11.15 12.06
C GLY A 209 -5.29 11.54 11.96
N SER A 210 -5.66 12.59 12.69
CA SER A 210 -6.91 13.30 12.46
C SER A 210 -6.62 14.57 11.68
N PHE A 211 -7.54 14.95 10.80
CA PHE A 211 -7.42 16.15 10.00
C PHE A 211 -8.66 17.01 10.20
N ASN A 212 -8.46 18.16 10.84
CA ASN A 212 -9.46 19.20 10.99
C ASN A 212 -9.83 19.72 9.59
N HIS A 213 -11.03 20.29 9.43
CA HIS A 213 -11.64 20.64 8.14
C HIS A 213 -10.80 21.48 7.13
N ASN A 214 -9.70 22.10 7.56
CA ASN A 214 -8.81 22.89 6.71
C ASN A 214 -7.46 22.22 6.38
N MET A 215 -7.21 21.02 6.90
CA MET A 215 -5.94 20.33 6.76
C MET A 215 -6.13 19.05 5.95
N PHE A 216 -5.22 18.84 5.00
CA PHE A 216 -4.98 17.63 4.21
C PHE A 216 -6.00 16.48 4.39
N LYS A 217 -6.91 16.28 3.42
CA LYS A 217 -7.70 15.04 3.36
C LYS A 217 -6.95 13.99 2.56
N PRO A 218 -6.66 12.80 3.11
CA PRO A 218 -5.97 11.76 2.36
C PRO A 218 -6.86 11.24 1.23
N ILE A 219 -6.29 11.20 0.03
CA ILE A 219 -6.94 10.68 -1.18
C ILE A 219 -6.19 9.43 -1.62
N LEU A 220 -6.93 8.35 -1.82
CA LEU A 220 -6.39 7.11 -2.37
C LEU A 220 -5.68 7.37 -3.70
N GLY A 221 -4.46 6.85 -3.82
CA GLY A 221 -3.68 6.89 -5.06
C GLY A 221 -3.03 8.23 -5.36
N ARG A 222 -3.34 9.28 -4.60
CA ARG A 222 -2.66 10.56 -4.71
C ARG A 222 -1.21 10.42 -4.27
N LEU A 223 -0.34 11.11 -4.99
CA LEU A 223 1.10 11.15 -4.73
C LEU A 223 1.45 12.36 -3.85
N TYR A 224 2.35 12.13 -2.89
CA TYR A 224 2.87 13.15 -1.99
C TYR A 224 4.39 13.06 -1.93
N HIS A 225 5.06 14.21 -1.86
CA HIS A 225 6.51 14.23 -1.66
C HIS A 225 6.84 14.11 -0.17
N ASN A 226 6.23 14.96 0.65
CA ASN A 226 6.40 14.98 2.10
C ASN A 226 5.14 14.48 2.82
N LEU A 227 5.32 13.84 3.97
CA LEU A 227 4.22 13.52 4.87
C LEU A 227 3.82 14.78 5.67
N PRO A 228 2.51 15.03 5.88
CA PRO A 228 2.07 16.03 6.85
C PRO A 228 2.68 15.79 8.23
N LYS A 229 3.09 16.86 8.93
CA LYS A 229 3.84 16.76 10.20
C LYS A 229 2.99 16.22 11.35
N GLU A 230 1.68 16.40 11.24
CA GLU A 230 0.66 16.01 12.22
C GLU A 230 0.43 14.50 12.24
N LEU A 231 0.89 13.80 11.21
CA LEU A 231 0.77 12.35 11.12
C LEU A 231 1.75 11.65 12.04
N TRP A 232 1.32 10.49 12.53
CA TRP A 232 2.18 9.48 13.11
C TRP A 232 2.48 8.39 12.08
N VAL A 233 3.69 7.87 12.13
CA VAL A 233 4.16 6.75 11.32
C VAL A 233 4.24 5.49 12.18
N CYS A 234 3.78 4.38 11.62
CA CYS A 234 3.97 3.03 12.14
C CYS A 234 4.54 2.16 11.02
N ASP A 235 5.83 1.82 11.11
CA ASP A 235 6.49 0.87 10.22
C ASP A 235 6.77 -0.44 10.98
N PRO A 236 5.84 -1.42 10.91
CA PRO A 236 6.00 -2.71 11.57
C PRO A 236 7.16 -3.54 11.02
N TRP A 237 7.51 -3.36 9.74
CA TRP A 237 8.62 -4.08 9.15
C TRP A 237 9.96 -3.52 9.66
N ALA A 238 10.16 -2.20 9.65
CA ALA A 238 11.38 -1.58 10.17
C ALA A 238 11.40 -1.52 11.70
N ASN A 239 10.27 -1.77 12.38
CA ASN A 239 10.09 -1.57 13.82
C ASN A 239 10.41 -0.11 14.19
N ILE A 240 9.68 0.82 13.56
CA ILE A 240 9.76 2.26 13.79
C ILE A 240 8.35 2.77 14.08
N VAL A 241 8.21 3.52 15.16
CA VAL A 241 7.00 4.28 15.51
C VAL A 241 7.47 5.68 15.86
N CYS A 242 6.95 6.70 15.20
CA CYS A 242 7.36 8.09 15.43
C CYS A 242 6.38 9.10 14.81
N PRO A 243 6.44 10.37 15.21
CA PRO A 243 5.90 11.47 14.41
C PRO A 243 6.50 11.47 12.99
N ALA A 244 5.72 11.88 11.99
CA ALA A 244 6.12 11.82 10.59
C ALA A 244 7.38 12.64 10.27
N GLU A 245 7.56 13.78 10.95
CA GLU A 245 8.75 14.63 10.78
C GLU A 245 10.07 13.94 11.18
N LYS A 246 10.03 12.94 12.07
CA LYS A 246 11.22 12.19 12.52
C LYS A 246 11.50 10.93 11.70
N TYR A 247 10.59 10.56 10.80
CA TYR A 247 10.63 9.25 10.16
C TYR A 247 11.84 9.07 9.24
N ASN A 248 12.22 10.11 8.51
CA ASN A 248 13.40 10.09 7.63
C ASN A 248 14.68 9.74 8.42
N ASP A 249 14.89 10.38 9.57
CA ASP A 249 16.12 10.20 10.35
C ASP A 249 16.15 8.85 11.05
N LEU A 250 15.00 8.40 11.59
CA LEU A 250 14.88 7.07 12.19
C LEU A 250 15.04 5.96 11.16
N TRP A 251 14.56 6.15 9.92
CA TRP A 251 14.79 5.23 8.82
C TRP A 251 16.27 5.10 8.50
N LYS A 252 16.97 6.23 8.30
CA LYS A 252 18.42 6.26 8.04
C LYS A 252 19.21 5.56 9.14
N SER A 253 18.95 5.92 10.40
CA SER A 253 19.56 5.27 11.56
C SER A 253 19.29 3.76 11.59
N LYS A 254 18.09 3.32 11.16
CA LYS A 254 17.77 1.90 11.06
C LYS A 254 18.58 1.20 9.97
N MET A 255 18.73 1.82 8.80
CA MET A 255 19.54 1.31 7.71
C MET A 255 21.03 1.25 8.09
N ASP A 256 21.56 2.27 8.77
CA ASP A 256 22.92 2.27 9.32
C ASP A 256 23.13 1.09 10.28
N LYS A 257 22.24 0.95 11.27
CA LYS A 257 22.31 -0.17 12.22
C LYS A 257 22.26 -1.51 11.50
N TRP A 258 21.43 -1.66 10.47
CA TRP A 258 21.36 -2.90 9.70
C TRP A 258 22.63 -3.17 8.91
N HIS A 259 23.22 -2.14 8.31
CA HIS A 259 24.50 -2.24 7.63
C HIS A 259 25.61 -2.72 8.58
N TYR A 260 25.74 -2.11 9.77
CA TYR A 260 26.71 -2.54 10.79
C TYR A 260 26.48 -3.96 11.30
N MET A 261 25.22 -4.44 11.26
CA MET A 261 24.88 -5.83 11.60
C MET A 261 25.15 -6.81 10.44
N GLY A 262 25.70 -6.37 9.31
CA GLY A 262 25.92 -7.22 8.13
C GLY A 262 24.64 -7.60 7.38
N LYS A 263 23.52 -6.91 7.64
CA LYS A 263 22.25 -7.18 6.97
C LYS A 263 22.22 -6.54 5.59
N CYS A 264 21.59 -7.25 4.67
CA CYS A 264 21.45 -6.82 3.29
C CYS A 264 19.98 -6.58 2.91
N ILE A 265 19.74 -5.63 2.01
CA ILE A 265 18.44 -5.36 1.37
C ILE A 265 18.64 -5.43 -0.14
N VAL A 266 17.94 -6.35 -0.79
CA VAL A 266 17.86 -6.43 -2.25
C VAL A 266 16.71 -5.55 -2.70
N LEU A 267 16.97 -4.43 -3.36
CA LEU A 267 15.90 -3.81 -4.15
C LEU A 267 15.63 -4.71 -5.35
N ALA A 268 14.39 -4.77 -5.83
CA ALA A 268 14.09 -5.39 -7.11
C ALA A 268 14.83 -4.56 -8.18
N GLU A 269 16.10 -4.90 -8.43
CA GLU A 269 16.76 -4.52 -9.67
C GLU A 269 16.01 -5.26 -10.78
N GLU A 270 15.78 -4.53 -11.87
CA GLU A 270 15.03 -4.89 -13.09
C GLU A 270 14.91 -6.40 -13.30
N ASP A 271 13.68 -6.86 -13.56
CA ASP A 271 13.29 -8.27 -13.71
C ASP A 271 14.44 -9.12 -14.25
N PRO A 272 14.79 -10.25 -13.59
CA PRO A 272 15.87 -11.10 -14.07
C PRO A 272 15.57 -11.48 -15.51
N ILE A 273 16.40 -10.96 -16.42
CA ILE A 273 16.32 -11.26 -17.85
C ILE A 273 16.26 -12.79 -17.96
N PRO A 274 15.20 -13.37 -18.53
CA PRO A 274 15.07 -14.82 -18.62
C PRO A 274 16.32 -15.34 -19.35
N ASN A 275 17.05 -16.26 -18.69
CA ASN A 275 18.30 -16.90 -19.10
C ASN A 275 19.63 -16.30 -18.62
N ARG A 276 19.65 -15.22 -17.83
CA ARG A 276 20.89 -14.85 -17.13
C ARG A 276 21.05 -15.78 -15.92
N LYS A 277 22.10 -16.62 -15.89
CA LYS A 277 22.51 -17.35 -14.68
C LYS A 277 22.45 -16.34 -13.53
N VAL A 278 21.68 -16.62 -12.49
CA VAL A 278 21.60 -15.78 -11.29
C VAL A 278 23.00 -15.80 -10.69
N ILE A 279 23.82 -14.83 -11.09
CA ILE A 279 25.10 -14.58 -10.43
C ILE A 279 24.67 -14.15 -9.03
N PRO A 280 25.00 -14.90 -7.96
CA PRO A 280 24.71 -14.46 -6.61
C PRO A 280 25.25 -13.05 -6.51
N PRO A 281 24.40 -12.04 -6.27
CA PRO A 281 24.83 -10.68 -6.52
C PRO A 281 25.98 -10.41 -5.57
N SER A 282 27.07 -9.86 -6.08
CA SER A 282 28.26 -9.62 -5.26
C SER A 282 27.84 -8.91 -3.97
N ALA A 283 28.41 -9.24 -2.82
CA ALA A 283 28.03 -8.69 -1.52
C ALA A 283 27.94 -7.14 -1.48
N LYS A 284 28.56 -6.44 -2.44
CA LYS A 284 28.44 -4.99 -2.69
C LYS A 284 27.05 -4.53 -3.14
N CYS A 285 26.21 -5.39 -3.72
CA CYS A 285 24.94 -5.00 -4.33
C CYS A 285 23.76 -4.86 -3.36
N HIS A 286 23.93 -5.13 -2.06
CA HIS A 286 22.80 -5.21 -1.14
C HIS A 286 22.96 -4.41 0.16
N SER A 287 23.89 -3.45 0.20
CA SER A 287 24.04 -2.61 1.39
C SER A 287 22.77 -1.77 1.65
N PRO A 288 22.25 -1.74 2.89
CA PRO A 288 21.22 -0.79 3.31
C PRO A 288 21.61 0.68 3.08
N LEU A 289 22.92 0.97 2.99
CA LEU A 289 23.46 2.32 2.74
C LEU A 289 23.42 2.76 1.28
N LYS A 290 22.98 1.90 0.34
CA LYS A 290 22.77 2.31 -1.05
C LYS A 290 21.79 3.48 -1.08
N LYS A 291 22.04 4.47 -1.93
CA LYS A 291 21.24 5.70 -2.05
C LYS A 291 19.72 5.44 -2.07
N ASN A 292 19.27 4.45 -2.84
CA ASN A 292 17.85 4.15 -3.01
C ASN A 292 17.20 3.47 -1.79
N THR A 293 17.99 2.85 -0.93
CA THR A 293 17.56 2.21 0.33
C THR A 293 17.72 3.16 1.51
N TYR A 294 18.85 3.84 1.61
CA TYR A 294 19.15 4.76 2.70
C TYR A 294 18.26 6.02 2.65
N LEU A 295 18.02 6.54 1.45
CA LEU A 295 17.20 7.74 1.23
C LEU A 295 15.78 7.41 0.75
N THR A 296 15.32 6.16 0.91
CA THR A 296 13.99 5.70 0.47
C THR A 296 12.89 6.68 0.89
N ILE A 297 12.77 6.94 2.20
CA ILE A 297 11.67 7.77 2.71
C ILE A 297 11.84 9.23 2.31
N GLN A 298 13.08 9.74 2.27
CA GLN A 298 13.34 11.14 1.96
C GLN A 298 13.08 11.47 0.49
N ASN A 299 13.51 10.61 -0.44
CA ASN A 299 13.53 10.93 -1.87
C ASN A 299 12.36 10.35 -2.65
N SER A 300 11.57 9.44 -2.06
CA SER A 300 10.45 8.83 -2.77
C SER A 300 9.20 9.71 -2.80
N MET A 301 8.48 9.64 -3.91
CA MET A 301 7.05 9.93 -3.91
C MET A 301 6.34 8.86 -3.08
N LYS A 302 5.25 9.26 -2.42
CA LYS A 302 4.47 8.42 -1.50
C LYS A 302 3.05 8.32 -2.01
N LYS A 303 2.53 7.12 -2.13
CA LYS A 303 1.18 6.82 -2.62
C LYS A 303 0.38 6.14 -1.52
N VAL A 304 -0.88 6.55 -1.33
CA VAL A 304 -1.81 5.85 -0.41
C VAL A 304 -2.44 4.69 -1.15
N PHE A 305 -2.22 3.48 -0.65
CA PHE A 305 -2.76 2.22 -1.20
C PHE A 305 -4.05 1.81 -0.49
N ASN A 306 -4.05 1.85 0.86
CA ASN A 306 -5.24 1.53 1.65
C ASN A 306 -5.57 2.71 2.56
N LEU A 307 -6.85 2.95 2.78
CA LEU A 307 -7.36 4.03 3.60
C LEU A 307 -8.53 3.52 4.45
N ALA A 308 -8.40 3.62 5.76
CA ALA A 308 -9.53 3.50 6.69
C ALA A 308 -9.90 4.88 7.21
N VAL A 309 -11.18 5.23 7.08
CA VAL A 309 -11.78 6.42 7.67
C VAL A 309 -12.59 5.97 8.87
N ILE A 310 -12.22 6.44 10.05
CA ILE A 310 -12.90 6.16 11.31
C ILE A 310 -13.70 7.39 11.68
N SER A 311 -15.01 7.23 11.75
CA SER A 311 -15.94 8.26 12.21
C SER A 311 -16.01 8.34 13.73
N PRO A 312 -16.37 9.51 14.30
CA PRO A 312 -16.57 9.66 15.74
C PRO A 312 -17.54 8.65 16.37
N ASP A 313 -18.54 8.22 15.61
CA ASP A 313 -19.53 7.19 15.98
C ASP A 313 -18.98 5.76 15.86
N LYS A 314 -17.67 5.61 15.65
CA LYS A 314 -16.94 4.35 15.49
C LYS A 314 -17.24 3.59 14.20
N ASN A 315 -17.93 4.20 13.24
CA ASN A 315 -18.07 3.60 11.91
C ASN A 315 -16.73 3.63 11.17
N VAL A 316 -16.36 2.49 10.57
CA VAL A 316 -15.12 2.37 9.80
C VAL A 316 -15.43 2.09 8.33
N LYS A 317 -14.93 2.96 7.45
CA LYS A 317 -14.94 2.74 6.00
C LYS A 317 -13.54 2.44 5.51
N ILE A 318 -13.32 1.24 4.99
CA ILE A 318 -12.05 0.79 4.40
C ILE A 318 -12.14 0.87 2.88
N MET A 319 -11.08 1.36 2.24
CA MET A 319 -10.94 1.48 0.79
C MET A 319 -9.50 1.11 0.38
N ALA A 320 -9.30 0.42 -0.74
CA ALA A 320 -7.97 0.02 -1.23
C ALA A 320 -7.80 0.23 -2.75
N LEU A 321 -6.55 0.21 -3.25
CA LEU A 321 -6.15 0.43 -4.64
C LEU A 321 -5.23 -0.65 -5.20
#